data_AF-A0A511KM04-F1
#
_entry.id   AF-A0A511KM04-F1
#
_cell.length_a   1.000
_cell.length_b   1.000
_cell.length_c   1.000
_cell.angle_alpha   90.00
_cell.angle_beta   90.00
_cell.angle_gamma   90.00
#
_symmetry.space_group_name_H-M   'P 1'
#
loop_
_entity.id
_entity.type
_entity.pdbx_description
1 polymer ?
#
loop_
_entity_poly.entity_id
_entity_poly.type
_entity_poly.pdbx_seq_one_letter_code
_entity_poly.pdbx_strand_id
1 'polypeptide(L)'
;MARLQLPPVPEGVNPYLYIERYLHYLFNPLPTPGFAVRLDVLWALMGYGIVMAIFYLCLMAVEYRRREKRFWLWRLVSRSNGRYIVGNQHALFALFSLVSCAVLLGYNNSFLRVALLQTYQDRAFFWRSLVWIPLIVHAWISSWSNLQASILSSQKATKMHILAPTIANALYIAGFFVLVPVIVLDVYSAYAWTRTWDVGMTLRRTLISLGQARPNDSVQAAEAAIAAQFNTVADRLQFFIHMFQAAHALYAFTMLVVIGVNIGGLGLLFTLRRQIEFNSRRLSSQIRTSSQQAHNSSSAGAGSSIGIPLASPALVPSSSALLSESPHSPHPLSPCMNGDRTPPKQMLLRHVFFAGHTKEKDNSSETTLRGRNHMSVGELKEAAENTTQAGAANRQQAKQLLALKKVEWDLVVFLAAIVVMATVFLALALWLAISPSPVYSSWQTMEVSFYLVPWMYLVGVDASLTFLTLNSLRHILSSSSRLASVIGLHGRQVDPRRVSVSGLTSDELESDSFSRRAATAGVVGTMSRVHEEEERAGEREHVAVEMEDRERVETPSGTTASV
;
A
#
# COMPACT_ATOMS: atom_id res chain seq x y z
N MET A 1 10.87 17.94 32.81
CA MET A 1 9.41 17.76 32.74
C MET A 1 8.82 18.39 33.99
N ALA A 2 7.86 19.31 33.87
CA ALA A 2 7.32 20.01 35.03
C ALA A 2 6.39 19.08 35.81
N ARG A 3 6.75 18.75 37.05
CA ARG A 3 5.82 18.13 38.01
C ARG A 3 4.63 19.09 38.20
N LEU A 4 3.44 18.56 38.44
CA LEU A 4 2.28 19.39 38.80
C LEU A 4 2.65 20.24 40.02
N GLN A 5 2.57 21.55 39.89
CA GLN A 5 2.89 22.52 40.95
C GLN A 5 1.61 23.24 41.35
N LEU A 6 1.53 23.61 42.63
CA LEU A 6 0.43 24.43 43.13
C LEU A 6 0.57 25.86 42.60
N PRO A 7 -0.54 26.50 42.18
CA PRO A 7 -0.50 27.88 41.72
C PRO A 7 -0.28 28.84 42.90
N PRO A 8 0.38 29.99 42.69
CA PRO A 8 0.42 31.03 43.71
C PRO A 8 -1.01 31.54 43.96
N VAL A 9 -1.45 31.47 45.22
CA VAL A 9 -2.78 31.92 45.65
C VAL A 9 -2.71 33.39 46.08
N PRO A 10 -3.55 34.29 45.54
CA PRO A 10 -3.63 35.67 46.00
C PRO A 10 -4.12 35.81 47.45
N GLU A 11 -3.63 36.81 48.18
CA GLU A 11 -4.10 37.10 49.54
C GLU A 11 -5.59 37.46 49.57
N GLY A 12 -6.28 37.05 50.63
CA GLY A 12 -7.71 37.32 50.82
C GLY A 12 -8.66 36.46 49.98
N VAL A 13 -8.14 35.57 49.13
CA VAL A 13 -8.93 34.62 48.35
C VAL A 13 -8.94 33.26 49.05
N ASN A 14 -10.09 32.58 49.06
CA ASN A 14 -10.21 31.21 49.55
C ASN A 14 -9.24 30.28 48.79
N PRO A 15 -8.18 29.75 49.44
CA PRO A 15 -7.12 29.02 48.75
C PRO A 15 -7.62 27.72 48.12
N TYR A 16 -8.52 27.00 48.79
CA TYR A 16 -9.04 25.73 48.30
C TYR A 16 -9.85 25.89 47.01
N LEU A 17 -10.76 26.87 46.97
CA LEU A 17 -11.57 27.14 45.77
C LEU A 17 -10.73 27.71 44.62
N TYR A 18 -9.68 28.47 44.93
CA TYR A 18 -8.75 28.95 43.91
C TYR A 18 -7.97 27.80 43.27
N ILE A 19 -7.41 26.89 44.09
CA ILE A 19 -6.71 25.70 43.62
C ILE A 19 -7.64 24.78 42.83
N GLU A 20 -8.89 24.59 43.28
CA GLU A 20 -9.89 23.80 42.55
C GLU A 20 -10.14 24.36 41.15
N ARG A 21 -10.40 25.67 41.04
CA ARG A 21 -10.63 26.33 39.75
C ARG A 21 -9.41 26.21 38.84
N TYR A 22 -8.21 26.41 39.39
CA TYR A 22 -6.96 26.25 38.64
C TYR A 22 -6.83 24.83 38.06
N LEU A 23 -7.03 23.80 38.89
CA LEU A 23 -7.00 22.41 38.43
C LEU A 23 -8.11 22.12 37.41
N HIS A 24 -9.31 22.67 37.61
CA HIS A 24 -10.41 22.51 36.67
C HIS A 24 -10.05 23.08 35.28
N TYR A 25 -9.48 24.29 35.22
CA TYR A 25 -9.02 24.90 33.97
C TYR A 25 -7.83 24.15 33.35
N LEU A 26 -6.91 23.65 34.17
CA LEU A 26 -5.76 22.87 33.70
C LEU A 26 -6.20 21.58 33.00
N PHE A 27 -7.18 20.87 33.57
CA PHE A 27 -7.67 19.61 33.02
C PHE A 27 -8.78 19.78 31.95
N ASN A 28 -9.48 20.91 31.94
CA ASN A 28 -10.58 21.20 31.01
C ASN A 28 -10.34 22.54 30.31
N PRO A 29 -9.30 22.65 29.46
CA PRO A 29 -9.05 23.87 28.70
C PRO A 29 -10.23 24.18 27.78
N LEU A 30 -10.60 25.46 27.71
CA LEU A 30 -11.70 25.93 26.87
C LEU A 30 -11.34 25.78 25.38
N PRO A 31 -12.23 25.16 24.57
CA PRO A 31 -12.03 25.07 23.13
C PRO A 31 -11.92 26.43 22.45
N THR A 32 -11.09 26.51 21.41
CA THR A 32 -11.03 27.71 20.57
C THR A 32 -12.36 27.93 19.84
N PRO A 33 -12.72 29.19 19.52
CA PRO A 33 -13.88 29.48 18.71
C PRO A 33 -13.88 28.69 17.39
N GLY A 34 -15.04 28.15 17.01
CA GLY A 34 -15.21 27.35 15.81
C GLY A 34 -14.72 25.90 15.89
N PHE A 35 -14.24 25.43 17.05
CA PHE A 35 -13.83 24.02 17.22
C PHE A 35 -14.95 23.03 16.88
N ALA A 36 -16.20 23.31 17.31
CA ALA A 36 -17.35 22.50 16.97
C ALA A 36 -17.56 22.36 15.45
N VAL A 37 -17.46 23.47 14.71
CA VAL A 37 -17.59 23.46 13.24
C VAL A 37 -16.49 22.61 12.59
N ARG A 38 -15.25 22.71 13.07
CA ARG A 38 -14.15 21.89 12.55
C ARG A 38 -14.36 20.40 12.83
N LEU A 39 -14.96 20.07 13.97
CA LEU A 39 -15.34 18.70 14.31
C LEU A 39 -16.44 18.18 13.37
N ASP A 40 -17.45 19.00 13.06
CA ASP A 40 -18.52 18.64 12.12
C ASP A 40 -17.99 18.40 10.69
N VAL A 41 -17.02 19.20 10.24
CA VAL A 41 -16.37 18.97 8.94
C VAL A 41 -15.60 17.65 8.93
N LEU A 42 -14.90 17.32 10.02
CA LEU A 42 -14.25 16.01 10.14
C LEU A 42 -15.26 14.86 10.11
N TRP A 43 -16.43 15.02 10.75
CA TRP A 43 -17.54 14.06 10.65
C TRP A 43 -17.96 13.83 9.20
N ALA A 44 -18.14 14.91 8.44
CA ALA A 44 -18.50 14.83 7.03
C ALA A 44 -17.41 14.11 6.20
N LEU A 45 -16.13 14.43 6.40
CA LEU A 45 -15.01 13.78 5.70
C LEU A 45 -14.92 12.27 6.02
N MET A 46 -15.03 11.88 7.30
CA MET A 46 -15.03 10.45 7.66
C MET A 46 -16.22 9.71 7.07
N GLY A 47 -17.42 10.31 7.10
CA GLY A 47 -18.61 9.75 6.47
C GLY A 47 -18.43 9.57 4.97
N TYR A 48 -17.86 10.57 4.31
CA TYR A 48 -17.50 10.51 2.89
C TYR A 48 -16.52 9.37 2.60
N GLY A 49 -15.42 9.27 3.35
CA GLY A 49 -14.43 8.21 3.20
C GLY A 49 -15.03 6.80 3.37
N ILE A 50 -15.94 6.61 4.32
CA ILE A 50 -16.67 5.34 4.52
C ILE A 50 -17.52 5.00 3.29
N VAL A 51 -18.34 5.96 2.83
CA VAL A 51 -19.22 5.76 1.67
C VAL A 51 -18.41 5.46 0.41
N MET A 52 -17.33 6.21 0.18
CA MET A 52 -16.45 6.02 -0.98
C MET A 52 -15.69 4.69 -0.93
N ALA A 53 -15.20 4.28 0.23
CA ALA A 53 -14.54 2.99 0.40
C ALA A 53 -15.50 1.82 0.11
N ILE A 54 -16.72 1.86 0.65
CA ILE A 54 -17.75 0.84 0.38
C ILE A 54 -18.11 0.82 -1.10
N PHE A 55 -18.39 1.99 -1.68
CA PHE A 55 -18.76 2.11 -3.08
C PHE A 55 -17.64 1.55 -3.99
N TYR A 56 -16.39 1.89 -3.70
CA TYR A 56 -15.23 1.37 -4.43
C TYR A 56 -15.10 -0.16 -4.32
N LEU A 57 -15.24 -0.73 -3.12
CA LEU A 57 -15.20 -2.18 -2.90
C LEU A 57 -16.33 -2.89 -3.66
N CYS A 58 -17.53 -2.31 -3.69
CA CYS A 58 -18.65 -2.81 -4.50
C CYS A 58 -18.34 -2.78 -6.00
N LEU A 59 -17.80 -1.67 -6.53
CA LEU A 59 -17.36 -1.59 -7.93
C LEU A 59 -16.30 -2.64 -8.26
N MET A 60 -15.34 -2.83 -7.36
CA MET A 60 -14.31 -3.86 -7.51
C MET A 60 -14.92 -5.26 -7.52
N ALA A 61 -15.86 -5.57 -6.62
CA ALA A 61 -16.56 -6.85 -6.60
C ALA A 61 -17.33 -7.11 -7.92
N VAL A 62 -18.01 -6.10 -8.46
CA VAL A 62 -18.69 -6.19 -9.76
C VAL A 62 -17.68 -6.44 -10.88
N GLU A 63 -16.55 -5.71 -10.89
CA GLU A 63 -15.50 -5.90 -11.88
C GLU A 63 -14.88 -7.29 -11.84
N TYR A 64 -14.63 -7.84 -10.65
CA TYR A 64 -14.13 -9.20 -10.47
C TYR A 64 -15.12 -10.25 -10.98
N ARG A 65 -16.41 -10.09 -10.66
CA ARG A 65 -17.48 -10.96 -11.17
C ARG A 65 -17.56 -10.91 -12.70
N ARG A 66 -17.51 -9.71 -13.29
CA ARG A 66 -17.54 -9.54 -14.77
C ARG A 66 -16.34 -10.17 -15.47
N ARG A 67 -15.18 -10.21 -14.80
CA ARG A 67 -13.95 -10.83 -15.32
C ARG A 67 -13.88 -12.33 -15.02
N GLU A 68 -14.89 -12.91 -14.36
CA GLU A 68 -14.90 -14.30 -13.86
C GLU A 68 -13.68 -14.63 -12.99
N LYS A 69 -13.12 -13.62 -12.31
CA LYS A 69 -11.97 -13.78 -11.42
C LYS A 69 -12.45 -13.88 -9.98
N ARG A 70 -11.81 -14.76 -9.21
CA ARG A 70 -12.03 -14.85 -7.76
C ARG A 70 -11.46 -13.62 -7.07
N PHE A 71 -12.26 -12.95 -6.25
CA PHE A 71 -11.81 -11.85 -5.40
C PHE A 71 -10.74 -12.35 -4.43
N TRP A 72 -9.68 -11.57 -4.24
CA TRP A 72 -8.60 -11.90 -3.33
C TRP A 72 -8.02 -10.63 -2.68
N LEU A 73 -7.63 -10.74 -1.41
CA LEU A 73 -7.01 -9.67 -0.63
C LEU A 73 -5.50 -9.87 -0.52
N TRP A 74 -5.08 -11.09 -0.20
CA TRP A 74 -3.68 -11.51 -0.23
C TRP A 74 -3.54 -12.76 -1.09
N ARG A 75 -2.42 -12.86 -1.79
CA ARG A 75 -2.06 -14.03 -2.58
C ARG A 75 -0.59 -14.35 -2.39
N LEU A 76 -0.28 -15.64 -2.29
CA LEU A 76 1.09 -16.12 -2.35
C LEU A 76 1.50 -16.28 -3.81
N VAL A 77 2.48 -15.50 -4.26
CA VAL A 77 2.99 -15.54 -5.63
C VAL A 77 4.33 -16.25 -5.65
N SER A 78 4.40 -17.39 -6.34
CA SER A 78 5.64 -18.17 -6.50
C SER A 78 6.55 -17.57 -7.57
N ARG A 79 7.82 -17.40 -7.24
CA ARG A 79 8.93 -17.07 -8.15
C ARG A 79 10.03 -18.13 -7.99
N SER A 80 11.06 -18.09 -8.84
CA SER A 80 12.18 -19.04 -8.81
C SER A 80 12.85 -19.15 -7.44
N ASN A 81 12.86 -18.06 -6.67
CA ASN A 81 13.58 -17.97 -5.40
C ASN A 81 12.68 -18.10 -4.16
N GLY A 82 11.39 -18.44 -4.34
CA GLY A 82 10.44 -18.62 -3.23
C GLY A 82 9.09 -17.96 -3.49
N ARG A 83 8.29 -17.80 -2.42
CA ARG A 83 6.92 -17.24 -2.49
C ARG A 83 6.86 -15.88 -1.80
N TYR A 84 6.33 -14.87 -2.49
CA TYR A 84 6.02 -13.57 -1.90
C TYR A 84 4.58 -13.55 -1.41
N ILE A 85 4.33 -13.00 -0.24
CA ILE A 85 2.99 -12.51 0.10
C ILE A 85 2.77 -11.26 -0.73
N VAL A 86 1.66 -11.17 -1.45
CA VAL A 86 1.31 -9.99 -2.25
C VAL A 86 -0.09 -9.57 -1.85
N GLY A 87 -0.21 -8.31 -1.45
CA GLY A 87 -1.50 -7.69 -1.18
C GLY A 87 -2.14 -7.14 -2.46
N ASN A 88 -3.46 -7.29 -2.60
CA ASN A 88 -4.24 -6.53 -3.56
C ASN A 88 -4.31 -5.09 -3.04
N GLN A 89 -3.35 -4.27 -3.46
CA GLN A 89 -3.14 -2.92 -2.95
C GLN A 89 -4.44 -2.11 -2.92
N HIS A 90 -5.23 -2.13 -3.98
CA HIS A 90 -6.45 -1.32 -4.06
C HIS A 90 -7.54 -1.82 -3.10
N ALA A 91 -7.75 -3.13 -3.01
CA ALA A 91 -8.73 -3.70 -2.09
C ALA A 91 -8.34 -3.46 -0.64
N LEU A 92 -7.06 -3.69 -0.32
CA LEU A 92 -6.50 -3.46 1.00
C LEU A 92 -6.55 -1.98 1.36
N PHE A 93 -6.17 -1.07 0.46
CA PHE A 93 -6.26 0.37 0.69
C PHE A 93 -7.70 0.79 1.05
N ALA A 94 -8.70 0.36 0.29
CA ALA A 94 -10.09 0.70 0.58
C ALA A 94 -10.60 0.07 1.88
N LEU A 95 -10.25 -1.19 2.15
CA LEU A 95 -10.65 -1.88 3.39
C LEU A 95 -10.03 -1.22 4.64
N PHE A 96 -8.73 -0.92 4.61
CA PHE A 96 -8.07 -0.27 5.74
C PHE A 96 -8.42 1.21 5.87
N SER A 97 -8.79 1.88 4.76
CA SER A 97 -9.43 3.20 4.79
C SER A 97 -10.75 3.15 5.56
N LEU A 98 -11.63 2.19 5.23
CA LEU A 98 -12.91 2.00 5.90
C LEU A 98 -12.76 1.78 7.40
N VAL A 99 -11.85 0.86 7.81
CA VAL A 99 -11.56 0.59 9.22
C VAL A 99 -11.03 1.84 9.93
N SER A 100 -10.09 2.55 9.31
CA SER A 100 -9.50 3.76 9.91
C SER A 100 -10.54 4.88 10.07
N CYS A 101 -11.40 5.11 9.06
CA CYS A 101 -12.47 6.10 9.16
C CYS A 101 -13.46 5.72 10.27
N ALA A 102 -13.81 4.44 10.43
CA ALA A 102 -14.66 3.99 11.52
C ALA A 102 -14.06 4.25 12.91
N VAL A 103 -12.76 4.00 13.10
CA VAL A 103 -12.07 4.32 14.36
C VAL A 103 -12.00 5.83 14.58
N LEU A 104 -11.75 6.61 13.52
CA LEU A 104 -11.74 8.07 13.60
C LEU A 104 -13.11 8.65 14.00
N LEU A 105 -14.23 8.01 13.63
CA LEU A 105 -15.57 8.42 14.12
C LEU A 105 -15.66 8.28 15.64
N GLY A 106 -15.20 7.15 16.18
CA GLY A 106 -15.15 6.92 17.63
C GLY A 106 -14.25 7.94 18.34
N TYR A 107 -13.09 8.22 17.75
CA TYR A 107 -12.16 9.26 18.20
C TYR A 107 -12.79 10.66 18.25
N ASN A 108 -13.43 11.09 17.16
CA ASN A 108 -14.10 12.40 17.09
C ASN A 108 -15.29 12.50 18.05
N ASN A 109 -16.08 11.43 18.19
CA ASN A 109 -17.14 11.36 19.21
C ASN A 109 -16.57 11.47 20.64
N SER A 110 -15.43 10.84 20.91
CA SER A 110 -14.75 10.96 22.19
C SER A 110 -14.35 12.41 22.47
N PHE A 111 -13.83 13.11 21.47
CA PHE A 111 -13.50 14.54 21.62
C PHE A 111 -14.72 15.43 21.79
N LEU A 112 -15.82 15.19 21.07
CA LEU A 112 -17.09 15.91 21.30
C LEU A 112 -17.51 15.81 22.77
N ARG A 113 -17.51 14.59 23.31
CA ARG A 113 -17.91 14.31 24.69
C ARG A 113 -17.00 14.97 25.71
N VAL A 114 -15.68 14.87 25.51
CA VAL A 114 -14.66 15.35 26.44
C VAL A 114 -14.48 16.88 26.35
N ALA A 115 -14.38 17.43 25.15
CA ALA A 115 -14.02 18.84 24.95
C ALA A 115 -15.22 19.79 25.06
N LEU A 116 -16.34 19.42 24.43
CA LEU A 116 -17.51 20.30 24.32
C LEU A 116 -18.54 20.00 25.40
N LEU A 117 -18.82 18.72 25.64
CA LEU A 117 -19.79 18.31 26.65
C LEU A 117 -19.20 18.16 28.05
N GLN A 118 -17.86 18.16 28.19
CA GLN A 118 -17.15 17.94 29.45
C GLN A 118 -17.55 16.65 30.20
N THR A 119 -17.94 15.62 29.44
CA THR A 119 -18.34 14.30 29.94
C THR A 119 -17.29 13.25 29.58
N TYR A 120 -17.27 12.13 30.34
CA TYR A 120 -16.37 10.98 30.09
C TYR A 120 -14.86 11.33 30.08
N GLN A 121 -14.46 12.28 30.92
CA GLN A 121 -13.06 12.69 31.09
C GLN A 121 -12.16 11.53 31.51
N ASP A 122 -12.68 10.60 32.32
CA ASP A 122 -12.01 9.37 32.74
C ASP A 122 -11.55 8.50 31.55
N ARG A 123 -12.27 8.56 30.42
CA ARG A 123 -11.99 7.75 29.21
C ARG A 123 -11.31 8.53 28.10
N ALA A 124 -10.94 9.80 28.34
CA ALA A 124 -10.43 10.69 27.29
C ALA A 124 -9.24 10.11 26.52
N PHE A 125 -8.36 9.37 27.19
CA PHE A 125 -7.14 8.84 26.59
C PHE A 125 -7.29 7.49 25.90
N PHE A 126 -8.39 6.78 26.09
CA PHE A 126 -8.62 5.50 25.41
C PHE A 126 -8.60 5.67 23.89
N TRP A 127 -9.42 6.57 23.37
CA TRP A 127 -9.46 6.85 21.93
C TRP A 127 -8.24 7.63 21.45
N ARG A 128 -7.69 8.53 22.28
CA ARG A 128 -6.53 9.35 21.90
C ARG A 128 -5.27 8.54 21.62
N SER A 129 -5.08 7.46 22.38
CA SER A 129 -3.97 6.55 22.17
C SER A 129 -4.23 5.61 20.98
N LEU A 130 -5.41 4.98 20.92
CA LEU A 130 -5.69 3.94 19.94
C LEU A 130 -5.83 4.40 18.48
N VAL A 131 -6.12 5.69 18.23
CA VAL A 131 -6.35 6.20 16.88
C VAL A 131 -5.17 6.02 15.93
N TRP A 132 -3.95 5.97 16.46
CA TRP A 132 -2.73 5.85 15.65
C TRP A 132 -2.57 4.46 15.03
N ILE A 133 -3.03 3.41 15.71
CA ILE A 133 -2.87 2.01 15.29
C ILE A 133 -3.46 1.75 13.89
N PRO A 134 -4.76 2.02 13.62
CA PRO A 134 -5.31 1.74 12.29
C PRO A 134 -4.65 2.57 11.20
N LEU A 135 -4.24 3.82 11.49
CA LEU A 135 -3.53 4.67 10.54
C LEU A 135 -2.16 4.10 10.17
N ILE A 136 -1.43 3.61 11.18
CA ILE A 136 -0.13 2.94 11.00
C ILE A 136 -0.29 1.65 10.22
N VAL A 137 -1.26 0.81 10.60
CA VAL A 137 -1.54 -0.45 9.91
C VAL A 137 -1.88 -0.19 8.45
N HIS A 138 -2.71 0.82 8.17
CA HIS A 138 -3.05 1.20 6.81
C HIS A 138 -1.81 1.64 6.03
N ALA A 139 -1.03 2.58 6.58
CA ALA A 139 0.21 3.04 5.95
C ALA A 139 1.18 1.87 5.70
N TRP A 140 1.38 0.99 6.67
CA TRP A 140 2.24 -0.19 6.56
C TRP A 140 1.81 -1.11 5.42
N ILE A 141 0.54 -1.50 5.39
CA ILE A 141 0.01 -2.42 4.38
C ILE A 141 0.07 -1.80 2.99
N SER A 142 -0.27 -0.51 2.87
CA SER A 142 -0.14 0.23 1.62
C SER A 142 1.30 0.28 1.13
N SER A 143 2.26 0.61 2.01
CA SER A 143 3.69 0.67 1.67
C SER A 143 4.22 -0.68 1.20
N TRP A 144 3.89 -1.77 1.90
CA TRP A 144 4.37 -3.10 1.52
C TRP A 144 3.71 -3.66 0.28
N SER A 145 2.42 -3.41 0.06
CA SER A 145 1.75 -3.81 -1.17
C SER A 145 2.41 -3.17 -2.40
N ASN A 146 2.76 -1.88 -2.29
CA ASN A 146 3.49 -1.16 -3.33
C ASN A 146 4.93 -1.67 -3.50
N LEU A 147 5.65 -1.87 -2.39
CA LEU A 147 7.03 -2.35 -2.43
C LEU A 147 7.10 -3.74 -3.07
N GLN A 148 6.22 -4.67 -2.69
CA GLN A 148 6.16 -6.01 -3.25
C GLN A 148 5.80 -5.99 -4.74
N ALA A 149 4.83 -5.16 -5.14
CA ALA A 149 4.51 -4.95 -6.56
C ALA A 149 5.73 -4.42 -7.35
N SER A 150 6.47 -3.48 -6.77
CA SER A 150 7.70 -2.91 -7.35
C SER A 150 8.83 -3.95 -7.45
N ILE A 151 9.01 -4.80 -6.43
CA ILE A 151 9.98 -5.88 -6.43
C ILE A 151 9.63 -6.90 -7.53
N LEU A 152 8.36 -7.31 -7.63
CA LEU A 152 7.94 -8.30 -8.63
C LEU A 152 8.07 -7.75 -10.05
N SER A 153 7.73 -6.47 -10.26
CA SER A 153 7.92 -5.79 -11.53
C SER A 153 9.41 -5.68 -11.90
N SER A 154 10.25 -5.27 -10.94
CA SER A 154 11.69 -5.14 -11.15
C SER A 154 12.42 -6.46 -11.36
N GLN A 155 12.03 -7.54 -10.68
CA GLN A 155 12.62 -8.87 -10.92
C GLN A 155 12.32 -9.39 -12.32
N LYS A 156 11.08 -9.21 -12.79
CA LYS A 156 10.71 -9.57 -14.17
C LYS A 156 11.52 -8.74 -15.17
N ALA A 157 11.74 -7.47 -14.86
CA ALA A 157 12.49 -6.57 -15.71
C ALA A 157 13.98 -6.86 -15.73
N THR A 158 14.63 -7.16 -14.59
CA THR A 158 16.10 -7.14 -14.41
C THR A 158 16.77 -8.50 -14.31
N LYS A 159 16.02 -9.55 -13.96
CA LYS A 159 16.55 -10.81 -13.43
C LYS A 159 17.47 -10.66 -12.20
N MET A 160 17.57 -9.47 -11.60
CA MET A 160 18.30 -9.25 -10.35
C MET A 160 17.35 -9.43 -9.17
N HIS A 161 17.78 -10.22 -8.20
CA HIS A 161 17.02 -10.49 -7.00
C HIS A 161 17.48 -9.54 -5.88
N ILE A 162 16.82 -8.38 -5.78
CA ILE A 162 17.21 -7.35 -4.81
C ILE A 162 16.88 -7.76 -3.36
N LEU A 163 15.75 -8.44 -3.15
CA LEU A 163 15.34 -8.91 -1.83
C LEU A 163 14.79 -10.32 -1.88
N ALA A 164 15.33 -11.22 -1.05
CA ALA A 164 14.85 -12.59 -0.93
C ALA A 164 13.39 -12.61 -0.43
N PRO A 165 12.53 -13.51 -0.93
CA PRO A 165 11.12 -13.55 -0.51
C PRO A 165 10.92 -13.80 0.98
N THR A 166 11.78 -14.61 1.60
CA THR A 166 11.75 -14.90 3.03
C THR A 166 11.98 -13.64 3.86
N ILE A 167 12.98 -12.84 3.50
CA ILE A 167 13.29 -11.57 4.17
C ILE A 167 12.15 -10.57 3.96
N ALA A 168 11.65 -10.44 2.72
CA ALA A 168 10.54 -9.53 2.42
C ALA A 168 9.27 -9.86 3.22
N ASN A 169 8.89 -11.13 3.29
CA ASN A 169 7.73 -11.57 4.05
C ASN A 169 7.97 -11.45 5.57
N ALA A 170 9.16 -11.80 6.05
CA ALA A 170 9.51 -11.67 7.46
C ALA A 170 9.44 -10.20 7.91
N LEU A 171 9.99 -9.27 7.12
CA LEU A 171 9.89 -7.84 7.39
C LEU A 171 8.44 -7.36 7.36
N TYR A 172 7.64 -7.77 6.36
CA TYR A 172 6.22 -7.43 6.28
C TYR A 172 5.44 -7.86 7.54
N ILE A 173 5.67 -9.09 8.02
CA ILE A 173 5.03 -9.64 9.21
C ILE A 173 5.57 -8.98 10.50
N ALA A 174 6.87 -8.72 10.56
CA ALA A 174 7.52 -8.09 11.72
C ALA A 174 6.91 -6.74 12.09
N GLY A 175 6.43 -5.96 11.10
CA GLY A 175 5.74 -4.70 11.38
C GLY A 175 4.49 -4.86 12.24
N PHE A 176 3.75 -5.97 12.10
CA PHE A 176 2.59 -6.25 12.97
C PHE A 176 3.01 -6.62 14.39
N PHE A 177 4.16 -7.30 14.55
CA PHE A 177 4.69 -7.61 15.88
C PHE A 177 5.15 -6.35 16.63
N VAL A 178 5.66 -5.32 15.92
CA VAL A 178 6.00 -4.03 16.53
C VAL A 178 4.76 -3.32 17.11
N LEU A 179 3.55 -3.60 16.60
CA LEU A 179 2.32 -3.00 17.12
C LEU A 179 1.86 -3.62 18.46
N VAL A 180 2.32 -4.82 18.82
CA VAL A 180 1.94 -5.46 20.10
C VAL A 180 2.35 -4.61 21.31
N PRO A 181 3.64 -4.21 21.47
CA PRO A 181 4.03 -3.34 22.57
C PRO A 181 3.35 -1.96 22.52
N VAL A 182 3.04 -1.43 21.32
CA VAL A 182 2.27 -0.18 21.16
C VAL A 182 0.88 -0.31 21.78
N ILE A 183 0.14 -1.35 21.40
CA ILE A 183 -1.22 -1.60 21.90
C ILE A 183 -1.21 -1.77 23.42
N VAL A 184 -0.22 -2.50 23.95
CA VAL A 184 -0.07 -2.68 25.40
C VAL A 184 0.15 -1.33 26.08
N LEU A 185 1.10 -0.51 25.60
CA LEU A 185 1.38 0.80 26.18
C LEU A 185 0.19 1.76 26.08
N ASP A 186 -0.59 1.71 25.01
CA ASP A 186 -1.80 2.52 24.84
C ASP A 186 -2.90 2.14 25.84
N VAL A 187 -3.15 0.85 26.01
CA VAL A 187 -4.13 0.34 26.98
C VAL A 187 -3.69 0.72 28.40
N TYR A 188 -2.41 0.55 28.73
CA TYR A 188 -1.87 0.95 30.02
C TYR A 188 -1.90 2.46 30.23
N SER A 189 -1.68 3.27 29.20
CA SER A 189 -1.79 4.72 29.27
C SER A 189 -3.23 5.16 29.53
N ALA A 190 -4.21 4.55 28.86
CA ALA A 190 -5.63 4.81 29.09
C ALA A 190 -6.06 4.42 30.52
N TYR A 191 -5.59 3.28 31.00
CA TYR A 191 -5.83 2.84 32.37
C TYR A 191 -5.19 3.78 33.41
N ALA A 192 -3.93 4.17 33.19
CA ALA A 192 -3.21 5.10 34.06
C ALA A 192 -3.89 6.48 34.12
N TRP A 193 -4.42 6.95 32.99
CA TRP A 193 -5.23 8.17 32.95
C TRP A 193 -6.51 8.05 33.77
N THR A 194 -7.27 6.96 33.58
CA THR A 194 -8.52 6.71 34.34
C THR A 194 -8.25 6.79 35.84
N ARG A 195 -7.19 6.13 36.32
CA ARG A 195 -6.78 6.17 37.74
C ARG A 195 -6.36 7.56 38.20
N THR A 196 -5.62 8.30 37.37
CA THR A 196 -5.22 9.67 37.66
C THR A 196 -6.45 10.58 37.80
N TRP A 197 -7.42 10.42 36.91
CA TRP A 197 -8.68 11.16 36.92
C TRP A 197 -9.50 10.88 38.18
N ASP A 198 -9.64 9.62 38.59
CA ASP A 198 -10.40 9.25 39.79
C ASP A 198 -9.83 9.88 41.08
N VAL A 199 -8.50 9.85 41.23
CA VAL A 199 -7.81 10.48 42.35
C VAL A 199 -7.95 12.01 42.27
N GLY A 200 -7.84 12.58 41.07
CA GLY A 200 -8.07 14.01 40.83
C GLY A 200 -9.48 14.47 41.22
N MET A 201 -10.50 13.68 40.90
CA MET A 201 -11.89 13.95 41.30
C MET A 201 -12.09 13.84 42.82
N THR A 202 -11.34 12.97 43.48
CA THR A 202 -11.35 12.88 44.95
C THR A 202 -10.72 14.12 45.56
N LEU A 203 -9.56 14.56 45.07
CA LEU A 203 -8.93 15.81 45.48
C LEU A 203 -9.86 17.01 45.27
N ARG A 204 -10.54 17.08 44.11
CA ARG A 204 -11.52 18.12 43.80
C ARG A 204 -12.64 18.19 44.84
N ARG A 205 -13.23 17.05 45.19
CA ARG A 205 -14.28 16.98 46.23
C ARG A 205 -13.75 17.46 47.59
N THR A 206 -12.54 17.06 47.97
CA THR A 206 -11.87 17.53 49.20
C THR A 206 -11.69 19.05 49.20
N LEU A 207 -11.18 19.62 48.09
CA LEU A 207 -10.97 21.06 47.95
C LEU A 207 -12.28 21.84 48.10
N ILE A 208 -13.38 21.39 47.48
CA ILE A 208 -14.68 22.05 47.60
C ILE A 208 -15.17 21.97 49.06
N SER A 209 -15.08 20.79 49.68
CA SER A 209 -15.52 20.59 51.06
C SER A 209 -14.72 21.45 52.05
N LEU A 210 -13.40 21.49 51.94
CA LEU A 210 -12.53 22.32 52.78
C LEU A 210 -12.73 23.80 52.50
N GLY A 211 -12.91 24.19 51.23
CA GLY A 211 -13.21 25.56 50.85
C GLY A 211 -14.51 26.09 51.47
N GLN A 212 -15.51 25.23 51.64
CA GLN A 212 -16.75 25.58 52.34
C GLN A 212 -16.58 25.59 53.86
N ALA A 213 -15.86 24.62 54.42
CA ALA A 213 -15.70 24.48 55.87
C ALA A 213 -14.69 25.45 56.50
N ARG A 214 -13.65 25.84 55.75
CA ARG A 214 -12.49 26.62 56.22
C ARG A 214 -12.07 27.69 55.20
N PRO A 215 -12.93 28.67 54.89
CA PRO A 215 -12.65 29.64 53.82
C PRO A 215 -11.49 30.60 54.13
N ASN A 216 -11.13 30.75 55.40
CA ASN A 216 -10.14 31.72 55.89
C ASN A 216 -8.79 31.09 56.27
N ASP A 217 -8.57 29.81 55.94
CA ASP A 217 -7.26 29.18 56.17
C ASP A 217 -6.17 29.94 55.40
N SER A 218 -4.98 30.04 56.00
CA SER A 218 -3.81 30.57 55.30
C SER A 218 -3.42 29.65 54.14
N VAL A 219 -2.70 30.21 53.14
CA VAL A 219 -2.22 29.42 51.99
C VAL A 219 -1.40 28.21 52.46
N GLN A 220 -0.50 28.39 53.41
CA GLN A 220 0.33 27.31 53.97
C GLN A 220 -0.50 26.21 54.66
N ALA A 221 -1.55 26.60 55.40
CA ALA A 221 -2.44 25.64 56.04
C ALA A 221 -3.23 24.83 55.00
N ALA A 222 -3.71 25.50 53.94
CA ALA A 222 -4.42 24.85 52.85
C ALA A 222 -3.53 23.89 52.06
N GLU A 223 -2.28 24.29 51.76
CA GLU A 223 -1.28 23.44 51.11
C GLU A 223 -0.98 22.18 51.94
N ALA A 224 -0.76 22.35 53.25
CA ALA A 224 -0.52 21.24 54.16
C ALA A 224 -1.72 20.28 54.24
N ALA A 225 -2.95 20.81 54.23
CA ALA A 225 -4.17 20.02 54.31
C ALA A 225 -4.39 19.12 53.08
N ILE A 226 -3.95 19.54 51.89
CA ILE A 226 -4.14 18.79 50.64
C ILE A 226 -2.88 18.07 50.14
N ALA A 227 -1.72 18.31 50.76
CA ALA A 227 -0.41 17.85 50.28
C ALA A 227 -0.38 16.36 49.91
N ALA A 228 -0.91 15.48 50.77
CA ALA A 228 -0.91 14.04 50.52
C ALA A 228 -1.73 13.64 49.27
N GLN A 229 -2.94 14.20 49.13
CA GLN A 229 -3.80 13.93 47.97
C GLN A 229 -3.23 14.56 46.70
N PHE A 230 -2.71 15.78 46.77
CA PHE A 230 -2.07 16.47 45.66
C PHE A 230 -0.84 15.70 45.15
N ASN A 231 0.05 15.27 46.05
CA ASN A 231 1.21 14.46 45.70
C ASN A 231 0.79 13.14 45.04
N THR A 232 -0.29 12.50 45.53
CA THR A 232 -0.82 11.28 44.90
C THR A 232 -1.29 11.55 43.46
N VAL A 233 -1.98 12.67 43.21
CA VAL A 233 -2.36 13.06 41.84
C VAL A 233 -1.13 13.31 40.98
N ALA A 234 -0.15 14.06 41.51
CA ALA A 234 1.08 14.41 40.79
C ALA A 234 1.87 13.14 40.40
N ASP A 235 2.00 12.18 41.29
CA ASP A 235 2.75 10.94 41.05
C ASP A 235 2.03 10.04 40.02
N ARG A 236 0.70 9.93 40.10
CA ARG A 236 -0.10 9.18 39.11
C ARG A 236 -0.07 9.83 37.74
N LEU A 237 -0.17 11.17 37.70
CA LEU A 237 -0.04 11.94 36.46
C LEU A 237 1.35 11.77 35.85
N GLN A 238 2.41 11.81 36.65
CA GLN A 238 3.77 11.58 36.16
C GLN A 238 3.95 10.17 35.59
N PHE A 239 3.40 9.15 36.26
CA PHE A 239 3.41 7.79 35.73
C PHE A 239 2.67 7.68 34.38
N PHE A 240 1.47 8.28 34.28
CA PHE A 240 0.73 8.36 33.02
C PHE A 240 1.54 9.03 31.92
N ILE A 241 2.18 10.17 32.23
CA ILE A 241 2.99 10.91 31.26
C ILE A 241 4.16 10.04 30.75
N HIS A 242 4.86 9.31 31.63
CA HIS A 242 5.94 8.41 31.21
C HIS A 242 5.46 7.30 30.27
N MET A 243 4.30 6.70 30.54
CA MET A 243 3.70 5.70 29.64
C MET A 243 3.31 6.32 28.29
N PHE A 244 2.73 7.51 28.31
CA PHE A 244 2.35 8.25 27.12
C PHE A 244 3.58 8.59 26.25
N GLN A 245 4.68 9.03 26.87
CA GLN A 245 5.95 9.28 26.17
C GLN A 245 6.53 8.01 25.55
N ALA A 246 6.52 6.90 26.29
CA ALA A 246 7.02 5.61 25.79
C ALA A 246 6.23 5.13 24.58
N ALA A 247 4.89 5.26 24.60
CA ALA A 247 4.03 4.94 23.46
C ALA A 247 4.39 5.80 22.24
N HIS A 248 4.56 7.11 22.42
CA HIS A 248 4.88 8.03 21.32
C HIS A 248 6.29 7.86 20.78
N ALA A 249 7.26 7.47 21.61
CA ALA A 249 8.60 7.09 21.15
C ALA A 249 8.54 5.86 20.22
N LEU A 250 7.69 4.88 20.55
CA LEU A 250 7.49 3.69 19.73
C LEU A 250 6.71 4.00 18.44
N TYR A 251 5.77 4.95 18.49
CA TYR A 251 5.12 5.49 17.29
C TYR A 251 6.12 6.19 16.37
N ALA A 252 7.01 7.02 16.91
CA ALA A 252 8.07 7.67 16.15
C ALA A 252 9.00 6.63 15.49
N PHE A 253 9.42 5.60 16.24
CA PHE A 253 10.21 4.51 15.68
C PHE A 253 9.48 3.81 14.53
N THR A 254 8.19 3.50 14.70
CA THR A 254 7.39 2.83 13.66
C THR A 254 7.29 3.70 12.40
N MET A 255 7.10 5.01 12.54
CA MET A 255 7.09 5.96 11.41
C MET A 255 8.42 6.01 10.67
N LEU A 256 9.55 5.98 11.40
CA LEU A 256 10.87 5.90 10.76
C LEU A 256 11.01 4.64 9.90
N VAL A 257 10.53 3.49 10.37
CA VAL A 257 10.55 2.24 9.59
C VAL A 257 9.65 2.37 8.36
N VAL A 258 8.44 2.92 8.49
CA VAL A 258 7.54 3.19 7.34
C VAL A 258 8.24 4.08 6.31
N ILE A 259 8.85 5.20 6.74
CA ILE A 259 9.60 6.10 5.85
C ILE A 259 10.72 5.34 5.12
N GLY A 260 11.51 4.54 5.85
CA GLY A 260 12.59 3.73 5.29
C GLY A 260 12.12 2.76 4.20
N VAL A 261 11.00 2.06 4.45
CA VAL A 261 10.38 1.13 3.48
C VAL A 261 9.94 1.87 2.21
N ASN A 262 9.30 3.03 2.34
CA ASN A 262 8.84 3.81 1.18
C ASN A 262 9.99 4.45 0.39
N ILE A 263 11.05 4.93 1.06
CA ILE A 263 12.27 5.40 0.40
C ILE A 263 12.94 4.26 -0.37
N GLY A 264 13.00 3.05 0.21
CA GLY A 264 13.46 1.85 -0.48
C GLY A 264 12.63 1.56 -1.73
N GLY A 265 11.30 1.64 -1.62
CA GLY A 265 10.37 1.52 -2.75
C GLY A 265 10.63 2.56 -3.86
N LEU A 266 10.83 3.82 -3.50
CA LEU A 266 11.20 4.88 -4.44
C LEU A 266 12.54 4.61 -5.13
N GLY A 267 13.56 4.15 -4.38
CA GLY A 267 14.87 3.78 -4.93
C GLY A 267 14.78 2.65 -5.98
N LEU A 268 13.94 1.64 -5.72
CA LEU A 268 13.64 0.57 -6.68
C LEU A 268 12.97 1.12 -7.94
N LEU A 269 12.04 2.07 -7.80
CA LEU A 269 11.36 2.70 -8.93
C LEU A 269 12.27 3.57 -9.77
N PHE A 270 13.19 4.31 -9.14
CA PHE A 270 14.20 5.07 -9.89
C PHE A 270 15.13 4.14 -10.68
N THR A 271 15.42 2.96 -10.14
CA THR A 271 16.20 1.94 -10.84
C THR A 271 15.41 1.38 -12.04
N LEU A 272 14.12 1.08 -11.86
CA LEU A 272 13.22 0.68 -12.94
C LEU A 272 13.08 1.76 -14.02
N ARG A 273 12.93 3.03 -13.63
CA ARG A 273 12.89 4.20 -14.54
C ARG A 273 14.08 4.21 -15.48
N ARG A 274 15.28 4.11 -14.91
CA ARG A 274 16.54 4.11 -15.67
C ARG A 274 16.58 2.95 -16.68
N GLN A 275 16.03 1.79 -16.34
CA GLN A 275 16.01 0.63 -17.21
C GLN A 275 14.94 0.74 -18.30
N ILE A 276 13.76 1.26 -17.98
CA ILE A 276 12.71 1.55 -18.96
C ILE A 276 13.23 2.59 -19.95
N GLU A 277 13.91 3.61 -19.46
CA GLU A 277 14.54 4.64 -20.28
C GLU A 277 15.60 4.06 -21.20
N PHE A 278 16.47 3.19 -20.68
CA PHE A 278 17.47 2.48 -21.48
C PHE A 278 16.83 1.62 -22.59
N ASN A 279 15.82 0.83 -22.23
CA ASN A 279 15.09 -0.01 -23.19
C ASN A 279 14.31 0.83 -24.22
N SER A 280 13.73 1.96 -23.80
CA SER A 280 13.04 2.89 -24.68
C SER A 280 14.00 3.54 -25.68
N ARG A 281 15.20 3.94 -25.25
CA ARG A 281 16.24 4.46 -26.13
C ARG A 281 16.64 3.43 -27.17
N ARG A 282 16.86 2.18 -26.75
CA ARG A 282 17.19 1.09 -27.68
C ARG A 282 16.06 0.79 -28.67
N LEU A 283 14.81 0.85 -28.23
CA LEU A 283 13.67 0.68 -29.14
C LEU A 283 13.63 1.82 -30.17
N SER A 284 13.83 3.06 -29.73
CA SER A 284 13.86 4.22 -30.63
C SER A 284 14.98 4.11 -31.68
N SER A 285 16.16 3.59 -31.30
CA SER A 285 17.24 3.37 -32.26
C SER A 285 16.90 2.27 -33.26
N GLN A 286 16.27 1.18 -32.83
CA GLN A 286 15.82 0.10 -33.72
C GLN A 286 14.75 0.58 -34.71
N ILE A 287 13.83 1.44 -34.28
CA ILE A 287 12.82 2.05 -35.16
C ILE A 287 13.50 2.93 -36.20
N ARG A 288 14.45 3.78 -35.79
CA ARG A 288 15.19 4.67 -36.70
C ARG A 288 16.02 3.89 -37.73
N THR A 289 16.71 2.83 -37.32
CA THR A 289 17.48 2.00 -38.27
C THR A 289 16.57 1.29 -39.26
N SER A 290 15.42 0.79 -38.79
CA SER A 290 14.43 0.12 -39.65
C SER A 290 13.80 1.10 -40.66
N SER A 291 13.50 2.34 -40.24
CA SER A 291 12.97 3.36 -41.16
C SER A 291 13.99 3.82 -42.19
N GLN A 292 15.27 3.93 -41.80
CA GLN A 292 16.34 4.27 -42.75
C GLN A 292 16.58 3.15 -43.76
N GLN A 293 16.54 1.89 -43.33
CA GLN A 293 16.69 0.74 -44.23
C GLN A 293 15.54 0.66 -45.25
N ALA A 294 14.31 0.96 -44.83
CA ALA A 294 13.17 1.03 -45.74
C ALA A 294 13.35 2.12 -46.82
N HIS A 295 13.78 3.33 -46.45
CA HIS A 295 14.02 4.41 -47.41
C HIS A 295 15.17 4.11 -48.40
N ASN A 296 16.27 3.51 -47.94
CA ASN A 296 17.39 3.17 -48.81
C ASN A 296 17.03 2.04 -49.80
N SER A 297 16.15 1.11 -49.40
CA SER A 297 15.69 0.04 -50.31
C SER A 297 14.80 0.54 -51.46
N SER A 298 14.11 1.68 -51.28
CA SER A 298 13.28 2.28 -52.32
C SER A 298 14.06 3.11 -53.36
N SER A 299 15.27 3.60 -53.06
CA SER A 299 16.03 4.44 -54.00
C SER A 299 16.93 3.64 -54.97
N ALA A 300 17.18 2.36 -54.72
CA ALA A 300 18.06 1.53 -55.55
C ALA A 300 17.38 0.93 -56.80
N GLY A 301 16.07 1.15 -57.00
CA GLY A 301 15.29 0.54 -58.09
C GLY A 301 14.99 1.42 -59.31
N ALA A 302 15.46 2.68 -59.34
CA ALA A 302 14.98 3.67 -60.33
C ALA A 302 16.06 4.19 -61.31
N GLY A 303 17.11 3.42 -61.61
CA GLY A 303 18.16 3.89 -62.53
C GLY A 303 18.97 2.79 -63.20
N SER A 304 18.39 2.09 -64.18
CA SER A 304 19.14 1.52 -65.31
C SER A 304 18.21 1.10 -66.44
N SER A 305 17.90 2.05 -67.33
CA SER A 305 17.46 1.75 -68.70
C SER A 305 18.01 2.84 -69.62
N ILE A 306 19.03 2.50 -70.40
CA ILE A 306 19.31 2.89 -71.80
C ILE A 306 20.78 2.57 -72.08
N GLY A 307 21.03 1.61 -72.97
CA GLY A 307 22.35 1.24 -73.45
C GLY A 307 22.35 -0.07 -74.24
N ILE A 308 21.90 -0.02 -75.50
CA ILE A 308 22.09 -1.06 -76.53
C ILE A 308 23.55 -1.00 -77.00
N PRO A 309 24.24 -2.14 -77.21
CA PRO A 309 24.68 -2.43 -78.59
C PRO A 309 24.49 -3.88 -79.02
N LEU A 310 24.27 -3.96 -80.32
CA LEU A 310 24.07 -5.09 -81.22
C LEU A 310 25.42 -5.79 -81.53
N ALA A 311 25.47 -7.13 -81.53
CA ALA A 311 26.07 -8.00 -82.59
C ALA A 311 26.45 -9.41 -82.09
N SER A 312 25.97 -10.40 -82.84
CA SER A 312 26.11 -11.88 -82.78
C SER A 312 27.51 -12.41 -83.20
N PRO A 313 27.67 -13.68 -83.65
CA PRO A 313 27.54 -15.00 -82.98
C PRO A 313 28.81 -15.89 -83.15
N ALA A 314 28.98 -16.99 -82.39
CA ALA A 314 29.67 -18.21 -82.88
C ALA A 314 29.62 -19.43 -81.91
N LEU A 315 29.18 -20.57 -82.46
CA LEU A 315 29.62 -21.97 -82.32
C LEU A 315 30.12 -22.58 -80.97
N VAL A 316 29.36 -23.56 -80.43
CA VAL A 316 29.61 -25.05 -80.32
C VAL A 316 31.09 -25.54 -80.44
N PRO A 317 31.61 -26.65 -79.80
CA PRO A 317 30.98 -27.84 -79.16
C PRO A 317 31.58 -28.43 -77.85
N SER A 318 30.82 -29.43 -77.34
CA SER A 318 31.12 -30.70 -76.64
C SER A 318 32.55 -31.19 -76.31
N SER A 319 32.72 -31.71 -75.08
CA SER A 319 33.34 -33.01 -74.70
C SER A 319 33.30 -33.15 -73.16
N SER A 320 32.68 -34.17 -72.56
CA SER A 320 33.06 -35.60 -72.42
C SER A 320 33.98 -35.89 -71.22
N ALA A 321 33.45 -36.73 -70.34
CA ALA A 321 34.07 -37.78 -69.52
C ALA A 321 35.09 -37.42 -68.40
N LEU A 322 34.80 -37.92 -67.19
CA LEU A 322 35.57 -38.95 -66.45
C LEU A 322 34.84 -39.20 -65.11
N LEU A 323 34.15 -40.34 -64.93
CA LEU A 323 34.67 -41.61 -64.38
C LEU A 323 35.20 -41.49 -62.93
N SER A 324 34.39 -41.97 -61.98
CA SER A 324 34.90 -42.81 -60.90
C SER A 324 33.77 -43.73 -60.41
N GLU A 325 33.99 -45.02 -60.65
CA GLU A 325 33.16 -46.20 -60.33
C GLU A 325 33.89 -46.94 -59.20
N SER A 326 33.27 -47.33 -58.09
CA SER A 326 32.87 -48.72 -57.74
C SER A 326 33.14 -48.96 -56.21
N PRO A 327 32.76 -50.08 -55.54
CA PRO A 327 31.42 -50.70 -55.36
C PRO A 327 31.09 -51.18 -53.91
N HIS A 328 29.87 -51.73 -53.72
CA HIS A 328 29.38 -52.64 -52.65
C HIS A 328 29.06 -52.00 -51.26
N SER A 329 27.93 -52.21 -50.57
CA SER A 329 26.86 -53.25 -50.55
C SER A 329 25.66 -52.73 -49.67
N PRO A 330 24.64 -53.53 -49.24
CA PRO A 330 23.26 -53.42 -49.70
C PRO A 330 22.22 -52.87 -48.69
N HIS A 331 21.07 -52.49 -49.26
CA HIS A 331 19.70 -52.38 -48.71
C HIS A 331 19.35 -53.30 -47.51
N PRO A 332 18.41 -52.91 -46.60
CA PRO A 332 16.97 -52.91 -46.93
C PRO A 332 16.07 -51.77 -46.37
N LEU A 333 15.07 -51.43 -47.21
CA LEU A 333 13.63 -51.18 -46.93
C LEU A 333 13.17 -49.89 -46.20
N SER A 334 12.60 -48.99 -47.02
CA SER A 334 11.30 -48.26 -46.93
C SER A 334 10.39 -48.45 -45.69
N PRO A 335 9.51 -47.48 -45.30
CA PRO A 335 8.72 -46.57 -46.17
C PRO A 335 8.74 -45.08 -45.74
N CYS A 336 8.81 -44.14 -46.69
CA CYS A 336 7.71 -43.55 -47.46
C CYS A 336 6.74 -42.65 -46.65
N MET A 337 6.84 -41.35 -46.96
CA MET A 337 5.79 -40.32 -47.03
C MET A 337 4.77 -40.21 -45.89
N ASN A 338 4.79 -39.07 -45.19
CA ASN A 338 3.92 -37.96 -45.60
C ASN A 338 4.41 -36.64 -45.01
N GLY A 339 4.37 -35.62 -45.87
CA GLY A 339 4.83 -34.29 -45.57
C GLY A 339 3.78 -33.50 -44.79
N ASP A 340 4.24 -32.85 -43.75
CA ASP A 340 3.60 -31.66 -43.23
C ASP A 340 4.72 -30.68 -42.82
N ARG A 341 5.24 -29.95 -43.82
CA ARG A 341 6.18 -28.84 -43.61
C ARG A 341 5.38 -27.66 -43.05
N THR A 342 5.07 -27.69 -41.76
CA THR A 342 4.78 -26.45 -41.04
C THR A 342 6.04 -25.59 -41.02
N PRO A 343 5.99 -24.31 -41.41
CA PRO A 343 7.16 -23.44 -41.38
C PRO A 343 7.68 -23.35 -39.93
N PRO A 344 9.00 -23.31 -39.72
CA PRO A 344 9.56 -23.14 -38.39
C PRO A 344 9.03 -21.82 -37.84
N LYS A 345 8.12 -21.90 -36.84
CA LYS A 345 7.76 -20.76 -36.01
C LYS A 345 9.04 -20.33 -35.30
N GLN A 346 9.77 -19.38 -35.89
CA GLN A 346 10.81 -18.65 -35.20
C GLN A 346 10.16 -18.04 -33.96
N MET A 347 10.31 -18.71 -32.83
CA MET A 347 10.07 -18.15 -31.51
C MET A 347 11.09 -17.03 -31.38
N LEU A 348 10.68 -15.81 -31.77
CA LEU A 348 11.40 -14.59 -31.49
C LEU A 348 11.29 -14.36 -29.98
N LEU A 349 12.05 -15.16 -29.22
CA LEU A 349 12.21 -15.01 -27.79
C LEU A 349 12.91 -13.68 -27.61
N ARG A 350 12.10 -12.65 -27.35
CA ARG A 350 12.54 -11.26 -27.28
C ARG A 350 13.51 -11.13 -26.11
N HIS A 351 14.80 -11.27 -26.40
CA HIS A 351 15.87 -11.04 -25.46
C HIS A 351 15.91 -9.54 -25.14
N VAL A 352 15.39 -9.18 -23.98
CA VAL A 352 15.69 -7.89 -23.36
C VAL A 352 17.15 -7.98 -22.92
N PHE A 353 18.04 -7.28 -23.62
CA PHE A 353 19.45 -7.22 -23.18
C PHE A 353 19.60 -6.13 -22.14
N PHE A 354 20.26 -6.48 -21.05
CA PHE A 354 20.62 -5.56 -20.00
C PHE A 354 21.86 -4.77 -20.40
N ALA A 355 21.89 -3.49 -20.04
CA ALA A 355 23.13 -2.73 -20.00
C ALA A 355 24.05 -3.39 -18.96
N GLY A 356 24.84 -4.37 -19.38
CA GLY A 356 26.00 -4.78 -18.60
C GLY A 356 26.91 -3.56 -18.46
N HIS A 357 27.42 -3.33 -17.25
CA HIS A 357 28.46 -2.34 -17.00
C HIS A 357 29.77 -2.79 -17.67
N THR A 358 29.81 -2.83 -19.00
CA THR A 358 31.07 -2.95 -19.73
C THR A 358 31.73 -1.57 -19.65
N LYS A 359 32.74 -1.47 -18.78
CA LYS A 359 33.73 -0.38 -18.79
C LYS A 359 34.50 -0.50 -20.11
N GLU A 360 33.88 -0.05 -21.19
CA GLU A 360 34.54 0.09 -22.49
C GLU A 360 35.38 1.37 -22.42
N LYS A 361 36.69 1.17 -22.44
CA LYS A 361 37.72 2.17 -22.20
C LYS A 361 38.18 2.70 -23.55
N ASP A 362 37.31 3.42 -24.25
CA ASP A 362 37.64 3.92 -25.59
C ASP A 362 37.86 5.43 -25.63
N ASN A 363 39.11 5.75 -25.94
CA ASN A 363 39.61 7.04 -26.42
C ASN A 363 39.11 7.26 -27.85
N SER A 364 38.10 8.10 -28.05
CA SER A 364 37.91 8.79 -29.32
C SER A 364 37.08 10.05 -29.12
N SER A 365 37.79 11.16 -29.07
CA SER A 365 37.28 12.52 -29.11
C SER A 365 36.81 12.86 -30.52
N GLU A 366 35.52 12.69 -30.82
CA GLU A 366 34.93 13.41 -31.96
C GLU A 366 33.40 13.56 -31.87
N THR A 367 32.96 14.81 -32.01
CA THR A 367 31.61 15.36 -32.26
C THR A 367 30.49 15.24 -31.20
N THR A 368 30.63 16.17 -30.26
CA THR A 368 29.59 16.91 -29.52
C THR A 368 28.46 17.46 -30.41
N LEU A 369 27.25 16.86 -30.36
CA LEU A 369 25.91 17.46 -30.60
C LEU A 369 24.83 16.41 -30.98
N ARG A 370 25.00 15.13 -30.64
CA ARG A 370 23.93 14.14 -30.83
C ARG A 370 22.86 14.34 -29.75
N GLY A 371 21.89 15.17 -30.08
CA GLY A 371 20.75 15.57 -29.25
C GLY A 371 20.16 14.41 -28.48
N ARG A 372 19.98 14.64 -27.18
CA ARG A 372 19.37 13.75 -26.20
C ARG A 372 17.87 13.61 -26.50
N ASN A 373 17.51 13.08 -27.67
CA ASN A 373 16.13 12.96 -28.11
C ASN A 373 15.48 11.80 -27.38
N HIS A 374 15.07 12.07 -26.14
CA HIS A 374 14.11 11.26 -25.43
C HIS A 374 12.83 11.21 -26.24
N MET A 375 12.34 10.00 -26.50
CA MET A 375 11.05 9.84 -27.13
C MET A 375 9.99 10.48 -26.24
N SER A 376 9.40 11.59 -26.68
CA SER A 376 8.44 12.33 -25.87
C SER A 376 7.17 11.50 -25.69
N VAL A 377 6.38 11.79 -24.65
CA VAL A 377 5.07 11.10 -24.47
C VAL A 377 4.17 11.35 -25.69
N GLY A 378 4.31 12.50 -26.35
CA GLY A 378 3.64 12.81 -27.62
C GLY A 378 4.04 11.86 -28.75
N GLU A 379 5.34 11.65 -28.94
CA GLU A 379 5.86 10.73 -29.98
C GLU A 379 5.49 9.27 -29.69
N LEU A 380 5.48 8.84 -28.41
CA LEU A 380 4.99 7.52 -28.01
C LEU A 380 3.49 7.37 -28.31
N LYS A 381 2.70 8.42 -28.09
CA LYS A 381 1.27 8.44 -28.39
C LYS A 381 1.03 8.38 -29.90
N GLU A 382 1.79 9.14 -30.68
CA GLU A 382 1.75 9.12 -32.14
C GLU A 382 2.15 7.74 -32.69
N ALA A 383 3.24 7.15 -32.18
CA ALA A 383 3.66 5.79 -32.52
C ALA A 383 2.62 4.73 -32.11
N ALA A 384 1.88 4.97 -31.02
CA ALA A 384 0.78 4.09 -30.60
C ALA A 384 -0.50 4.28 -31.43
N GLU A 385 -0.65 5.41 -32.13
CA GLU A 385 -1.79 5.74 -32.99
C GLU A 385 -1.54 5.36 -34.46
N ASN A 386 -0.28 5.32 -34.91
CA ASN A 386 0.10 4.94 -36.27
C ASN A 386 -0.42 3.53 -36.65
N THR A 387 -1.23 3.47 -37.71
CA THR A 387 -1.95 2.27 -38.19
C THR A 387 -1.22 1.49 -39.28
N THR A 388 0.01 1.86 -39.63
CA THR A 388 0.80 1.13 -40.64
C THR A 388 0.99 -0.35 -40.26
N GLN A 389 0.79 -1.25 -41.22
CA GLN A 389 0.77 -2.71 -41.01
C GLN A 389 2.13 -3.26 -40.51
N ALA A 390 3.24 -2.65 -40.95
CA ALA A 390 4.59 -2.95 -40.46
C ALA A 390 4.84 -2.49 -39.00
N GLY A 391 3.96 -1.65 -38.45
CA GLY A 391 4.08 -1.06 -37.11
C GLY A 391 3.35 -1.79 -35.99
N ALA A 392 2.64 -2.89 -36.24
CA ALA A 392 1.78 -3.52 -35.23
C ALA A 392 2.51 -3.91 -33.93
N ALA A 393 3.72 -4.48 -34.06
CA ALA A 393 4.57 -4.82 -32.92
C ALA A 393 5.05 -3.57 -32.16
N ASN A 394 5.50 -2.54 -32.88
CA ASN A 394 5.94 -1.27 -32.29
C ASN A 394 4.79 -0.55 -31.57
N ARG A 395 3.58 -0.62 -32.12
CA ARG A 395 2.36 -0.07 -31.53
C ARG A 395 2.02 -0.71 -30.19
N GLN A 396 2.08 -2.05 -30.12
CA GLN A 396 1.84 -2.77 -28.85
C GLN A 396 2.89 -2.40 -27.80
N GLN A 397 4.15 -2.27 -28.20
CA GLN A 397 5.23 -1.86 -27.30
C GLN A 397 5.07 -0.41 -26.82
N ALA A 398 4.70 0.51 -27.70
CA ALA A 398 4.43 1.91 -27.35
C ALA A 398 3.26 2.01 -26.34
N LYS A 399 2.19 1.23 -26.55
CA LYS A 399 1.06 1.15 -25.61
C LYS A 399 1.47 0.59 -24.25
N GLN A 400 2.29 -0.47 -24.22
CA GLN A 400 2.82 -1.03 -22.98
C GLN A 400 3.72 -0.03 -22.23
N LEU A 401 4.57 0.71 -22.95
CA LEU A 401 5.43 1.75 -22.35
C LEU A 401 4.61 2.93 -21.80
N LEU A 402 3.55 3.35 -22.50
CA LEU A 402 2.64 4.39 -22.01
C LEU A 402 1.92 3.96 -20.73
N ALA A 403 1.43 2.72 -20.70
CA ALA A 403 0.78 2.16 -19.53
C ALA A 403 1.75 2.07 -18.34
N LEU A 404 2.97 1.59 -18.59
CA LEU A 404 4.03 1.49 -17.58
C LEU A 404 4.41 2.86 -17.02
N LYS A 405 4.58 3.88 -17.87
CA LYS A 405 4.85 5.26 -17.42
C LYS A 405 3.73 5.84 -16.57
N LYS A 406 2.47 5.54 -16.89
CA LYS A 406 1.31 5.98 -16.10
C LYS A 406 1.33 5.35 -14.71
N VAL A 407 1.48 4.02 -14.65
CA VAL A 407 1.55 3.27 -13.38
C VAL A 407 2.73 3.73 -12.53
N GLU A 408 3.87 3.98 -13.15
CA GLU A 408 5.07 4.47 -12.48
C GLU A 408 4.88 5.86 -11.86
N TRP A 409 4.21 6.79 -12.56
CA TRP A 409 3.92 8.11 -12.01
C TRP A 409 2.95 8.04 -10.83
N ASP A 410 1.87 7.27 -10.99
CA ASP A 410 0.88 7.03 -9.93
C ASP A 410 1.55 6.49 -8.67
N LEU A 411 2.43 5.51 -8.84
CA LEU A 411 3.18 4.88 -7.77
C LEU A 411 4.17 5.83 -7.09
N VAL A 412 4.87 6.69 -7.84
CA VAL A 412 5.77 7.72 -7.27
C VAL A 412 4.99 8.74 -6.46
N VAL A 413 3.85 9.22 -6.98
CA VAL A 413 2.97 10.17 -6.27
C VAL A 413 2.44 9.53 -4.98
N PHE A 414 2.02 8.27 -5.05
CA PHE A 414 1.51 7.53 -3.90
C PHE A 414 2.57 7.34 -2.81
N LEU A 415 3.77 6.86 -3.17
CA LEU A 415 4.87 6.68 -2.21
C LEU A 415 5.34 8.01 -1.62
N ALA A 416 5.42 9.07 -2.43
CA ALA A 416 5.77 10.41 -1.94
C ALA A 416 4.73 10.94 -0.94
N ALA A 417 3.44 10.73 -1.22
CA ALA A 417 2.36 11.12 -0.30
C ALA A 417 2.48 10.38 1.04
N ILE A 418 2.75 9.08 1.04
CA ILE A 418 2.97 8.32 2.29
C ILE A 418 4.19 8.84 3.04
N VAL A 419 5.31 9.13 2.36
CA VAL A 419 6.52 9.67 3.02
C VAL A 419 6.22 11.02 3.68
N VAL A 420 5.52 11.93 3.01
CA VAL A 420 5.13 13.23 3.57
C VAL A 420 4.24 13.03 4.80
N MET A 421 3.21 12.19 4.70
CA MET A 421 2.31 11.86 5.81
C MET A 421 3.07 11.27 7.00
N ALA A 422 3.89 10.25 6.76
CA ALA A 422 4.67 9.58 7.79
C ALA A 422 5.70 10.52 8.45
N THR A 423 6.24 11.50 7.70
CA THR A 423 7.15 12.52 8.25
C THR A 423 6.42 13.47 9.20
N VAL A 424 5.19 13.89 8.87
CA VAL A 424 4.38 14.70 9.80
C VAL A 424 4.00 13.89 11.04
N PHE A 425 3.63 12.63 10.88
CA PHE A 425 3.33 11.73 12.00
C PHE A 425 4.57 11.54 12.90
N LEU A 426 5.74 11.35 12.30
CA LEU A 426 7.01 11.26 13.01
C LEU A 426 7.28 12.53 13.82
N ALA A 427 7.12 13.71 13.22
CA ALA A 427 7.35 14.98 13.90
C ALA A 427 6.41 15.17 15.09
N LEU A 428 5.13 14.83 14.93
CA LEU A 428 4.14 14.90 16.02
C LEU A 428 4.38 13.86 17.11
N ALA A 429 4.72 12.62 16.74
CA ALA A 429 5.06 11.58 17.70
C ALA A 429 6.31 11.95 18.51
N LEU A 430 7.34 12.51 17.85
CA LEU A 430 8.53 13.04 18.54
C LEU A 430 8.18 14.23 19.45
N TRP A 431 7.32 15.15 19.01
CA TRP A 431 6.87 16.28 19.83
C TRP A 431 6.17 15.79 21.11
N LEU A 432 5.24 14.84 20.98
CA LEU A 432 4.51 14.24 22.10
C LEU A 432 5.41 13.39 23.01
N ALA A 433 6.44 12.73 22.45
CA ALA A 433 7.40 11.96 23.23
C ALA A 433 8.37 12.85 24.03
N ILE A 434 8.88 13.93 23.43
CA ILE A 434 9.88 14.82 24.04
C ILE A 434 9.23 15.77 25.05
N SER A 435 8.11 16.39 24.69
CA SER A 435 7.49 17.45 25.47
C SER A 435 5.96 17.39 25.45
N PRO A 436 5.34 16.42 26.16
CA PRO A 436 3.89 16.34 26.24
C PRO A 436 3.28 17.51 27.02
N SER A 437 3.94 18.04 28.07
CA SER A 437 3.34 19.11 28.89
C SER A 437 3.01 20.40 28.11
N PRO A 438 3.89 20.94 27.24
CA PRO A 438 3.55 22.08 26.37
C PRO A 438 2.41 21.81 25.38
N VAL A 439 2.16 20.56 25.01
CA VAL A 439 1.04 20.22 24.12
C VAL A 439 -0.29 20.44 24.85
N TYR A 440 -0.36 20.14 26.15
CA TYR A 440 -1.58 20.33 26.95
C TYR A 440 -1.67 21.70 27.62
N SER A 441 -0.67 22.57 27.50
CA SER A 441 -0.69 23.89 28.14
C SER A 441 -1.60 24.90 27.42
N SER A 442 -1.91 24.66 26.14
CA SER A 442 -2.81 25.51 25.37
C SER A 442 -3.77 24.67 24.53
N TRP A 443 -5.00 25.15 24.34
CA TRP A 443 -5.94 24.47 23.46
C TRP A 443 -5.42 24.40 22.01
N GLN A 444 -4.75 25.45 21.53
CA GLN A 444 -4.24 25.50 20.16
C GLN A 444 -3.21 24.41 19.89
N THR A 445 -2.23 24.23 20.79
CA THR A 445 -1.22 23.17 20.66
C THR A 445 -1.84 21.79 20.79
N MET A 446 -2.79 21.61 21.71
CA MET A 446 -3.53 20.37 21.86
C MET A 446 -4.31 20.04 20.57
N GLU A 447 -5.04 20.99 20.03
CA GLU A 447 -5.82 20.83 18.80
C GLU A 447 -4.92 20.45 17.62
N VAL A 448 -3.81 21.15 17.40
CA VAL A 448 -2.85 20.79 16.33
C VAL A 448 -2.32 19.37 16.51
N SER A 449 -1.91 19.00 17.72
CA SER A 449 -1.34 17.67 17.98
C SER A 449 -2.30 16.52 17.70
N PHE A 450 -3.61 16.73 17.93
CA PHE A 450 -4.63 15.70 17.84
C PHE A 450 -5.40 15.70 16.52
N TYR A 451 -5.46 16.82 15.81
CA TYR A 451 -6.28 16.96 14.60
C TYR A 451 -5.48 17.08 13.32
N LEU A 452 -4.21 17.52 13.35
CA LEU A 452 -3.40 17.64 12.14
C LEU A 452 -3.30 16.29 11.39
N VAL A 453 -3.07 15.21 12.13
CA VAL A 453 -3.02 13.85 11.59
C VAL A 453 -4.35 13.40 10.96
N PRO A 454 -5.49 13.40 11.67
CA PRO A 454 -6.78 13.09 11.07
C PRO A 454 -7.11 13.93 9.83
N TRP A 455 -6.86 15.24 9.85
CA TRP A 455 -7.12 16.11 8.71
C TRP A 455 -6.32 15.71 7.48
N MET A 456 -5.00 15.59 7.62
CA MET A 456 -4.14 15.24 6.50
C MET A 456 -4.46 13.84 5.97
N TYR A 457 -4.75 12.90 6.88
CA TYR A 457 -5.11 11.53 6.52
C TYR A 457 -6.42 11.47 5.73
N LEU A 458 -7.49 12.09 6.23
CA LEU A 458 -8.80 12.06 5.58
C LEU A 458 -8.76 12.73 4.22
N VAL A 459 -8.15 13.91 4.10
CA VAL A 459 -8.01 14.59 2.80
C VAL A 459 -7.24 13.72 1.80
N GLY A 460 -6.13 13.11 2.22
CA GLY A 460 -5.33 12.25 1.35
C GLY A 460 -6.07 10.97 0.92
N VAL A 461 -6.73 10.30 1.86
CA VAL A 461 -7.48 9.07 1.60
C VAL A 461 -8.73 9.33 0.77
N ASP A 462 -9.49 10.38 1.07
CA ASP A 462 -10.70 10.74 0.34
C ASP A 462 -10.37 11.11 -1.11
N ALA A 463 -9.32 11.89 -1.34
CA ALA A 463 -8.83 12.20 -2.69
C ALA A 463 -8.41 10.92 -3.45
N SER A 464 -7.71 10.01 -2.77
CA SER A 464 -7.25 8.75 -3.35
C SER A 464 -8.43 7.81 -3.70
N LEU A 465 -9.39 7.63 -2.79
CA LEU A 465 -10.58 6.83 -3.00
C LEU A 465 -11.46 7.39 -4.11
N THR A 466 -11.57 8.72 -4.19
CA THR A 466 -12.27 9.40 -5.28
C THR A 466 -11.64 9.08 -6.63
N PHE A 467 -10.31 9.22 -6.73
CA PHE A 467 -9.60 8.93 -7.97
C PHE A 467 -9.71 7.45 -8.38
N LEU A 468 -9.56 6.53 -7.43
CA LEU A 468 -9.71 5.10 -7.67
C LEU A 468 -11.13 4.75 -8.13
N THR A 469 -12.14 5.33 -7.48
CA THR A 469 -13.56 5.15 -7.84
C THR A 469 -13.86 5.66 -9.24
N LEU A 470 -13.42 6.87 -9.57
CA LEU A 470 -13.63 7.45 -10.90
C LEU A 470 -12.94 6.62 -11.99
N ASN A 471 -11.74 6.11 -11.72
CA ASN A 471 -11.03 5.24 -12.65
C ASN A 471 -11.76 3.90 -12.87
N SER A 472 -12.19 3.24 -11.80
CA SER A 472 -12.95 1.99 -11.89
C SER A 472 -14.29 2.19 -12.60
N LEU A 473 -15.00 3.29 -12.31
CA LEU A 473 -16.24 3.63 -12.99
C LEU A 473 -16.03 3.85 -14.49
N ARG A 474 -14.99 4.60 -14.87
CA ARG A 474 -14.61 4.81 -16.27
C ARG A 474 -14.32 3.49 -16.98
N HIS A 475 -13.66 2.55 -16.32
CA HIS A 475 -13.40 1.22 -16.87
C HIS A 475 -14.69 0.44 -17.14
N ILE A 476 -15.57 0.39 -16.15
CA ILE A 476 -16.86 -0.31 -16.24
C ILE A 476 -17.70 0.27 -17.38
N LEU A 477 -17.77 1.60 -17.49
CA LEU A 477 -18.51 2.30 -18.54
C LEU A 477 -17.90 2.09 -19.92
N SER A 478 -16.56 2.15 -20.05
CA SER A 478 -15.88 1.94 -21.35
C SER A 478 -16.04 0.52 -21.89
N SER A 479 -16.11 -0.48 -21.01
CA SER A 479 -16.37 -1.88 -21.38
C SER A 479 -17.84 -2.11 -21.78
N SER A 480 -18.74 -1.23 -21.34
CA SER A 480 -20.18 -1.35 -21.53
C SER A 480 -20.67 -0.71 -22.85
N SER A 481 -19.90 -0.80 -23.93
CA SER A 481 -20.34 -0.31 -25.25
C SER A 481 -21.63 -0.99 -25.75
N ARG A 482 -21.97 -2.16 -25.20
CA ARG A 482 -23.29 -2.81 -25.41
C ARG A 482 -24.45 -2.08 -24.70
N LEU A 483 -24.19 -1.37 -23.61
CA LEU A 483 -25.21 -0.56 -22.91
C LEU A 483 -25.35 0.81 -23.59
N ALA A 484 -24.28 1.34 -24.17
CA ALA A 484 -24.35 2.49 -25.09
C ALA A 484 -25.18 2.17 -26.36
N SER A 485 -25.15 0.93 -26.86
CA SER A 485 -26.07 0.50 -27.94
C SER A 485 -27.51 0.34 -27.48
N VAL A 486 -27.77 0.08 -26.19
CA VAL A 486 -29.13 -0.06 -25.62
C VAL A 486 -29.73 1.30 -25.24
N ILE A 487 -28.92 2.29 -24.86
CA ILE A 487 -29.37 3.67 -24.54
C ILE A 487 -29.68 4.49 -25.83
N GLY A 488 -29.57 3.90 -27.02
CA GLY A 488 -30.11 4.52 -28.24
C GLY A 488 -29.37 5.79 -28.68
N LEU A 489 -28.10 5.99 -28.27
CA LEU A 489 -27.20 6.96 -28.90
C LEU A 489 -26.73 6.39 -30.26
N HIS A 490 -27.69 6.25 -31.17
CA HIS A 490 -27.50 5.86 -32.56
C HIS A 490 -26.96 7.06 -33.34
N GLY A 491 -25.66 7.29 -33.27
CA GLY A 491 -25.02 8.34 -34.03
C GLY A 491 -23.52 8.20 -33.98
N ARG A 492 -22.95 7.59 -35.03
CA ARG A 492 -21.52 7.44 -35.32
C ARG A 492 -20.88 6.16 -34.78
N GLN A 493 -20.76 5.21 -35.70
CA GLN A 493 -20.06 3.94 -35.62
C GLN A 493 -18.59 4.17 -35.21
N VAL A 494 -18.27 4.02 -33.91
CA VAL A 494 -16.89 4.05 -33.40
C VAL A 494 -16.38 2.61 -33.33
N ASP A 495 -15.27 2.39 -34.03
CA ASP A 495 -14.60 1.11 -34.21
C ASP A 495 -14.31 0.39 -32.86
N PRO A 496 -14.85 -0.81 -32.60
CA PRO A 496 -14.85 -1.47 -31.28
C PRO A 496 -13.48 -2.06 -30.85
N ARG A 497 -12.38 -1.79 -31.56
CA ARG A 497 -11.04 -2.34 -31.26
C ARG A 497 -10.18 -1.52 -30.29
N ARG A 498 -10.70 -0.46 -29.68
CA ARG A 498 -9.98 0.29 -28.62
C ARG A 498 -10.10 -0.41 -27.27
N VAL A 499 -9.25 -1.41 -27.04
CA VAL A 499 -9.01 -1.98 -25.70
C VAL A 499 -8.36 -0.89 -24.82
N SER A 500 -9.07 -0.47 -23.77
CA SER A 500 -8.61 0.50 -22.77
C SER A 500 -7.58 -0.16 -21.84
N VAL A 501 -6.34 0.33 -21.87
CA VAL A 501 -5.16 -0.26 -21.20
C VAL A 501 -5.02 0.14 -19.72
N SER A 502 -6.00 0.83 -19.13
CA SER A 502 -5.88 1.31 -17.74
C SER A 502 -6.11 0.24 -16.65
N GLY A 503 -6.23 -1.04 -17.03
CA GLY A 503 -6.51 -2.18 -16.12
C GLY A 503 -5.33 -3.10 -15.81
N LEU A 504 -4.08 -2.67 -16.04
CA LEU A 504 -2.86 -3.42 -15.73
C LEU A 504 -2.60 -3.47 -14.21
N THR A 505 -3.53 -4.06 -13.46
CA THR A 505 -3.22 -4.66 -12.16
C THR A 505 -2.41 -5.93 -12.39
N SER A 506 -1.57 -6.32 -11.43
CA SER A 506 -0.68 -7.50 -11.42
C SER A 506 -1.23 -8.76 -12.13
N ASP A 507 -2.55 -8.97 -12.08
CA ASP A 507 -3.27 -10.10 -12.66
C ASP A 507 -3.15 -10.29 -14.20
N GLU A 508 -2.92 -9.24 -15.00
CA GLU A 508 -2.70 -9.40 -16.46
C GLU A 508 -1.26 -9.81 -16.82
N LEU A 509 -0.29 -9.53 -15.93
CA LEU A 509 1.10 -9.92 -16.14
C LEU A 509 1.35 -11.42 -15.93
N GLU A 510 0.37 -12.14 -15.37
CA GLU A 510 0.44 -13.59 -15.08
C GLU A 510 -0.41 -14.48 -15.99
N SER A 511 -1.48 -13.98 -16.62
CA SER A 511 -2.33 -14.81 -17.51
C SER A 511 -1.56 -15.39 -18.71
N ASP A 512 -0.46 -14.75 -19.13
CA ASP A 512 0.42 -15.27 -20.19
C ASP A 512 1.28 -16.47 -19.75
N SER A 513 1.45 -16.70 -18.45
CA SER A 513 2.29 -17.80 -17.94
C SER A 513 1.52 -19.11 -17.72
N PHE A 514 0.24 -19.03 -17.34
CA PHE A 514 -0.60 -20.22 -17.12
C PHE A 514 -1.15 -20.83 -18.42
N SER A 515 -1.43 -20.03 -19.46
CA SER A 515 -1.87 -20.55 -20.76
C SER A 515 -0.82 -21.39 -21.49
N ARG A 516 0.46 -21.36 -21.08
CA ARG A 516 1.51 -22.22 -21.67
C ARG A 516 1.54 -23.64 -21.13
N ARG A 517 0.91 -23.94 -19.99
CA ARG A 517 0.97 -25.28 -19.37
C ARG A 517 -0.20 -26.19 -19.72
N ALA A 518 -1.24 -25.66 -20.36
CA ALA A 518 -2.42 -26.44 -20.77
C ALA A 518 -2.31 -27.06 -22.18
N ALA A 519 -1.23 -26.78 -22.94
CA ALA A 519 -1.08 -27.23 -24.33
C ALA A 519 -0.18 -28.46 -24.53
N THR A 520 0.31 -29.11 -23.46
CA THR A 520 1.23 -30.27 -23.56
C THR A 520 0.84 -31.49 -22.72
N ALA A 521 -0.39 -31.55 -22.20
CA ALA A 521 -0.87 -32.74 -21.50
C ALA A 521 -2.09 -33.31 -22.22
N GLY A 522 -1.85 -34.19 -23.19
CA GLY A 522 -2.91 -34.92 -23.87
C GLY A 522 -2.38 -36.03 -24.75
N VAL A 523 -1.92 -37.13 -24.17
CA VAL A 523 -1.91 -38.48 -24.79
C VAL A 523 -1.98 -39.56 -23.68
N VAL A 524 -3.14 -40.24 -23.65
CA VAL A 524 -3.39 -41.65 -23.26
C VAL A 524 -3.38 -42.05 -21.77
N GLY A 525 -4.54 -42.55 -21.33
CA GLY A 525 -4.73 -43.23 -20.05
C GLY A 525 -6.21 -43.47 -19.71
N THR A 526 -6.88 -44.30 -20.49
CA THR A 526 -8.21 -44.87 -20.24
C THR A 526 -8.19 -45.71 -18.95
N MET A 527 -9.05 -45.43 -17.97
CA MET A 527 -9.94 -46.44 -17.35
C MET A 527 -10.72 -45.93 -16.12
N SER A 528 -11.95 -46.45 -16.08
CA SER A 528 -12.79 -46.79 -14.93
C SER A 528 -13.48 -45.72 -14.09
N ARG A 529 -14.76 -45.64 -14.40
CA ARG A 529 -15.94 -45.15 -13.67
C ARG A 529 -16.28 -46.12 -12.51
N VAL A 530 -16.23 -45.66 -11.27
CA VAL A 530 -16.89 -46.26 -10.08
C VAL A 530 -17.20 -45.09 -9.12
N HIS A 531 -18.46 -44.64 -9.05
CA HIS A 531 -19.37 -44.83 -7.89
C HIS A 531 -18.74 -44.46 -6.54
N GLU A 532 -18.98 -43.23 -6.06
CA GLU A 532 -18.90 -42.90 -4.63
C GLU A 532 -20.31 -43.02 -4.06
N GLU A 533 -20.53 -44.12 -3.35
CA GLU A 533 -21.67 -44.32 -2.47
C GLU A 533 -21.41 -43.66 -1.11
N GLU A 534 -22.48 -43.04 -0.67
CA GLU A 534 -22.83 -42.57 0.66
C GLU A 534 -22.86 -43.73 1.65
N GLU A 535 -22.10 -43.68 2.75
CA GLU A 535 -22.52 -44.36 3.99
C GLU A 535 -22.04 -43.64 5.26
N ARG A 536 -23.00 -43.43 6.15
CA ARG A 536 -22.92 -42.87 7.50
C ARG A 536 -22.72 -44.00 8.53
N ALA A 537 -22.19 -43.59 9.68
CA ALA A 537 -22.30 -44.22 11.02
C ALA A 537 -21.44 -45.48 11.22
N GLY A 538 -20.80 -45.76 12.35
CA GLY A 538 -20.55 -45.18 13.68
C GLY A 538 -19.35 -45.99 14.22
N GLU A 539 -18.53 -45.58 15.18
CA GLU A 539 -18.81 -45.50 16.61
C GLU A 539 -17.51 -45.06 17.33
N ARG A 540 -17.69 -44.11 18.27
CA ARG A 540 -17.08 -44.05 19.62
C ARG A 540 -15.57 -44.26 19.80
N GLU A 541 -14.91 -43.19 20.23
CA GLU A 541 -14.19 -43.26 21.51
C GLU A 541 -14.30 -41.91 22.25
N HIS A 542 -14.90 -41.95 23.43
CA HIS A 542 -15.07 -40.83 24.35
C HIS A 542 -13.76 -40.61 25.12
N VAL A 543 -13.19 -39.40 25.05
CA VAL A 543 -12.16 -38.95 26.01
C VAL A 543 -12.84 -38.03 27.01
N ALA A 544 -12.99 -38.53 28.23
CA ALA A 544 -13.44 -37.78 29.40
C ALA A 544 -12.34 -36.78 29.81
N VAL A 545 -12.74 -35.52 30.03
CA VAL A 545 -11.93 -34.52 30.73
C VAL A 545 -12.38 -34.54 32.19
N GLU A 546 -11.50 -35.07 33.02
CA GLU A 546 -11.57 -35.13 34.48
C GLU A 546 -11.43 -33.70 35.04
N MET A 547 -12.45 -33.22 35.74
CA MET A 547 -12.36 -32.02 36.58
C MET A 547 -11.85 -32.45 37.95
N GLU A 548 -10.68 -31.95 38.33
CA GLU A 548 -10.06 -32.17 39.63
C GLU A 548 -10.63 -31.16 40.64
N ASP A 549 -11.52 -31.66 41.50
CA ASP A 549 -11.97 -31.01 42.72
C ASP A 549 -10.81 -30.91 43.72
N ARG A 550 -10.48 -29.69 44.15
CA ARG A 550 -9.52 -29.45 45.24
C ARG A 550 -10.23 -28.91 46.46
N GLU A 551 -10.68 -29.87 47.27
CA GLU A 551 -11.05 -29.72 48.66
C GLU A 551 -9.79 -29.44 49.51
N ARG A 552 -9.81 -28.38 50.34
CA ARG A 552 -8.82 -28.24 51.43
C ARG A 552 -9.37 -27.51 52.65
N VAL A 553 -9.77 -28.34 53.61
CA VAL A 553 -9.46 -28.29 55.04
C VAL A 553 -10.07 -27.13 55.84
N GLU A 554 -11.15 -27.50 56.53
CA GLU A 554 -11.63 -26.93 57.78
C GLU A 554 -10.55 -26.90 58.87
N THR A 555 -10.53 -25.83 59.67
CA THR A 555 -10.01 -25.84 61.05
C THR A 555 -11.10 -25.28 61.98
N PRO A 556 -11.38 -25.94 63.13
CA PRO A 556 -12.44 -25.51 64.04
C PRO A 556 -11.90 -24.81 65.32
N SER A 557 -12.85 -24.29 66.11
CA SER A 557 -12.76 -23.67 67.44
C SER A 557 -12.31 -22.21 67.46
N GLY A 558 -12.94 -21.27 68.16
CA GLY A 558 -14.01 -21.22 69.17
C GLY A 558 -13.88 -19.81 69.80
N THR A 559 -14.93 -19.02 70.07
CA THR A 559 -15.76 -19.03 71.28
C THR A 559 -15.86 -17.57 71.77
N THR A 560 -17.08 -17.00 71.75
CA THR A 560 -17.65 -15.93 72.64
C THR A 560 -16.91 -14.57 72.75
N ALA A 561 -17.53 -13.41 72.98
CA ALA A 561 -18.78 -13.07 73.64
C ALA A 561 -19.28 -11.68 73.19
N SER A 562 -20.58 -11.48 73.39
CA SER A 562 -21.32 -10.21 73.49
C SER A 562 -20.69 -9.20 74.46
N VAL A 563 -20.71 -7.90 74.11
CA VAL A 563 -21.54 -6.80 74.68
C VAL A 563 -21.47 -5.63 73.70
#